data_AF-A0A2E9U525-F1
#
_entry.id   AF-A0A2E9U525-F1
#
_cell.length_a   1.000
_cell.length_b   1.000
_cell.length_c   1.000
_cell.angle_alpha   90.00
_cell.angle_beta   90.00
_cell.angle_gamma   90.00
#
_symmetry.space_group_name_H-M   'P 1'
#
loop_
_entity.id
_entity.type
_entity.pdbx_description
1 polymer ?
#
loop_
_entity_poly.entity_id
_entity_poly.type
_entity_poly.pdbx_seq_one_letter_code
_entity_poly.pdbx_strand_id
1 'polypeptide(L)'
;MHFNKKASLELSIRAIVIIVMAMTILGLGLGFTKNMFKNIGGISSEVTDQVRQQIQNDLVNNDKRVSFSRSEIILDMGDSELLSVGIRNKKDTELKYKMLFTAISGPTGGPTNEDAAKWFQYASTNVYELGSTKTDIRNVRLHVDPNTASIKAGSYFFTFQIEDTDLSVSGTPNYYATKDFFVVVR
;
A
#
# COMPACT_ATOMS: atom_id res chain seq x y z
N MET A 1 73.64 -7.51 22.39
CA MET A 1 72.28 -7.48 21.81
C MET A 1 71.27 -7.19 22.91
N HIS A 2 70.89 -5.93 23.13
CA HIS A 2 69.78 -5.55 24.02
C HIS A 2 68.58 -5.17 23.13
N PHE A 3 67.85 -6.19 22.64
CA PHE A 3 66.70 -5.95 21.76
C PHE A 3 65.48 -5.50 22.58
N ASN A 4 64.99 -4.30 22.27
CA ASN A 4 63.58 -3.98 22.00
C ASN A 4 62.47 -4.48 22.95
N LYS A 5 62.73 -4.64 24.26
CA LYS A 5 61.66 -4.96 25.23
C LYS A 5 60.54 -3.91 25.29
N LYS A 6 60.87 -2.63 25.04
CA LYS A 6 59.88 -1.53 25.01
C LYS A 6 58.99 -1.57 23.76
N ALA A 7 59.55 -1.91 22.59
CA ALA A 7 58.80 -2.00 21.34
C ALA A 7 57.80 -3.18 21.34
N SER A 8 58.16 -4.32 21.93
CA SER A 8 57.26 -5.46 22.07
C SER A 8 56.06 -5.17 22.97
N LEU A 9 56.25 -4.36 24.00
CA LEU A 9 55.21 -4.04 24.97
C LEU A 9 54.20 -3.05 24.37
N GLU A 10 54.68 -2.04 23.64
CA GLU A 10 53.82 -1.09 22.91
C GLU A 10 52.97 -1.77 21.82
N LEU A 11 53.53 -2.75 21.11
CA LEU A 11 52.79 -3.52 20.10
C LEU A 11 51.63 -4.32 20.73
N SER A 12 51.88 -4.95 21.88
CA SER A 12 50.87 -5.76 22.58
C SER A 12 49.69 -4.93 23.11
N ILE A 13 49.97 -3.70 23.58
CA ILE A 13 48.94 -2.77 24.06
C ILE A 13 48.07 -2.29 22.89
N ARG A 14 48.68 -1.91 21.76
CA ARG A 14 47.91 -1.46 20.59
C ARG A 14 47.02 -2.59 20.05
N ALA A 15 47.52 -3.81 20.02
CA ALA A 15 46.76 -4.97 19.55
C ALA A 15 45.52 -5.23 20.42
N ILE A 16 45.66 -5.24 21.75
CA ILE A 16 44.50 -5.50 22.63
C ILE A 16 43.46 -4.36 22.53
N VAL A 17 43.90 -3.11 22.38
CA VAL A 17 43.00 -1.97 22.20
C VAL A 17 42.17 -2.12 20.92
N ILE A 18 42.79 -2.52 19.80
CA ILE A 18 42.07 -2.75 18.54
C ILE A 18 41.05 -3.88 18.69
N ILE A 19 41.40 -4.97 19.37
CA ILE A 19 40.49 -6.09 19.59
C ILE A 19 39.27 -5.67 20.43
N VAL A 20 39.50 -4.93 21.51
CA VAL A 20 38.42 -4.43 22.37
C VAL A 20 37.53 -3.45 21.60
N MET A 21 38.12 -2.55 20.82
CA MET A 21 37.37 -1.60 19.99
C MET A 21 36.55 -2.30 18.90
N ALA A 22 37.07 -3.38 18.31
CA ALA A 22 36.32 -4.19 17.36
C ALA A 22 35.12 -4.89 18.01
N MET A 23 35.29 -5.45 19.21
CA MET A 23 34.21 -6.10 19.96
C MET A 23 33.10 -5.10 20.36
N THR A 24 33.45 -3.87 20.74
CA THR A 24 32.46 -2.84 21.09
C THR A 24 31.69 -2.34 19.87
N ILE A 25 32.37 -2.12 18.74
CA ILE A 25 31.72 -1.74 17.47
C ILE A 25 30.76 -2.84 17.01
N LEU A 26 31.14 -4.11 17.12
CA LEU A 26 30.26 -5.24 16.79
C LEU A 26 29.04 -5.32 17.71
N GLY A 27 29.23 -5.13 19.02
CA GLY A 27 28.13 -5.10 19.99
C GLY A 27 27.12 -3.98 19.72
N LEU A 28 27.62 -2.77 19.45
CA LEU A 28 26.79 -1.61 19.11
C LEU A 28 26.10 -1.77 17.75
N GLY A 29 26.81 -2.33 16.75
CA GLY A 29 26.27 -2.59 15.42
C GLY A 29 25.11 -3.59 15.43
N LEU A 30 25.25 -4.69 16.18
CA LEU A 30 24.17 -5.68 16.32
C LEU A 30 22.98 -5.14 17.11
N GLY A 31 23.22 -4.34 18.14
CA GLY A 31 22.15 -3.66 18.90
C GLY A 31 21.38 -2.65 18.03
N PHE A 32 22.08 -1.85 17.24
CA PHE A 32 21.49 -0.87 16.34
C PHE A 32 20.65 -1.52 15.24
N THR A 33 21.20 -2.52 14.54
CA THR A 33 20.48 -3.23 13.48
C THR A 33 19.22 -3.90 14.02
N LYS A 34 19.31 -4.59 15.17
CA LYS A 34 18.14 -5.20 15.82
C LYS A 34 17.05 -4.17 16.16
N ASN A 35 17.44 -2.99 16.66
CA ASN A 35 16.49 -1.93 16.99
C ASN A 35 15.83 -1.34 15.73
N MET A 36 16.62 -1.16 14.66
CA MET A 36 16.12 -0.69 13.37
C MET A 36 15.08 -1.66 12.77
N PHE A 37 15.37 -2.96 12.76
CA PHE A 37 14.42 -3.98 12.29
C PHE A 37 13.16 -4.08 13.14
N LYS A 38 13.25 -3.90 14.47
CA LYS A 38 12.09 -3.87 15.36
C LYS A 38 11.16 -2.69 15.06
N ASN A 39 11.73 -1.52 14.77
CA ASN A 39 10.95 -0.32 14.46
C ASN A 39 10.27 -0.40 13.08
N ILE A 40 10.92 -1.04 12.10
CA ILE A 40 10.33 -1.24 10.76
C ILE A 40 9.09 -2.15 10.81
N GLY A 41 9.10 -3.20 11.63
CA GLY A 41 7.96 -4.12 11.76
C GLY A 41 6.71 -3.49 12.40
N GLY A 42 6.87 -2.47 13.26
CA GLY A 42 5.75 -1.82 13.96
C GLY A 42 4.96 -0.81 13.12
N ILE A 43 5.66 -0.08 12.23
CA ILE A 43 5.05 1.02 11.46
C ILE A 43 3.97 0.52 10.49
N SER A 44 4.10 -0.69 9.93
CA SER A 44 3.10 -1.23 9.00
C SER A 44 1.78 -1.63 9.66
N SER A 45 1.80 -2.06 10.93
CA SER A 45 0.59 -2.53 11.62
C SER A 45 -0.27 -1.37 12.11
N GLU A 46 0.34 -0.38 12.77
CA GLU A 46 -0.40 0.76 13.34
C GLU A 46 -1.01 1.66 12.27
N VAL A 47 -0.30 1.88 11.16
CA VAL A 47 -0.83 2.67 10.02
C VAL A 47 -2.02 1.97 9.36
N THR A 48 -2.00 0.63 9.28
CA THR A 48 -3.10 -0.15 8.69
C THR A 48 -4.37 -0.06 9.54
N ASP A 49 -4.24 -0.12 10.87
CA ASP A 49 -5.40 -0.06 11.78
C ASP A 49 -6.03 1.35 11.84
N GLN A 50 -5.21 2.40 11.83
CA GLN A 50 -5.70 3.79 11.75
C GLN A 50 -6.47 4.04 10.45
N VAL A 51 -5.94 3.58 9.31
CA VAL A 51 -6.62 3.68 8.01
C VAL A 51 -7.96 2.93 8.03
N ARG A 52 -7.99 1.73 8.63
CA ARG A 52 -9.22 0.95 8.77
C ARG A 52 -10.28 1.68 9.59
N GLN A 53 -9.89 2.29 10.71
CA GLN A 53 -10.78 3.08 11.55
C GLN A 53 -11.31 4.32 10.82
N GLN A 54 -10.47 5.02 10.06
CA GLN A 54 -10.91 6.16 9.26
C GLN A 54 -11.96 5.75 8.21
N ILE A 55 -11.73 4.65 7.50
CA ILE A 55 -12.68 4.10 6.53
C ILE A 55 -14.01 3.73 7.21
N GLN A 56 -13.96 3.08 8.38
CA GLN A 56 -15.17 2.74 9.13
C GLN A 56 -15.94 4.00 9.56
N ASN A 57 -15.25 4.99 10.11
CA ASN A 57 -15.87 6.26 10.50
C ASN A 57 -16.51 6.95 9.30
N ASP A 58 -15.86 6.96 8.14
CA ASP A 58 -16.44 7.56 6.93
C ASP A 58 -17.66 6.79 6.40
N LEU A 59 -17.63 5.46 6.43
CA LEU A 59 -18.77 4.65 5.99
C LEU A 59 -19.96 4.72 6.95
N VAL A 60 -19.69 4.83 8.26
CA VAL A 60 -20.71 4.87 9.31
C VAL A 60 -21.29 6.28 9.47
N ASN A 61 -20.44 7.29 9.64
CA ASN A 61 -20.84 8.65 10.01
C ASN A 61 -21.24 9.50 8.80
N ASN A 62 -20.63 9.29 7.63
CA ASN A 62 -20.96 10.06 6.42
C ASN A 62 -21.97 9.34 5.50
N ASP A 63 -22.55 8.24 5.96
CA ASP A 63 -23.61 7.48 5.26
C ASP A 63 -23.24 7.04 3.81
N LYS A 64 -21.93 6.94 3.55
CA LYS A 64 -21.36 6.59 2.24
C LYS A 64 -21.43 5.08 2.00
N ARG A 65 -21.67 4.69 0.74
CA ARG A 65 -21.63 3.29 0.28
C ARG A 65 -20.21 2.78 0.05
N VAL A 66 -19.30 3.68 -0.31
CA VAL A 66 -17.88 3.41 -0.58
C VAL A 66 -17.02 4.47 0.08
N SER A 67 -15.90 4.04 0.67
CA SER A 67 -14.87 4.93 1.19
C SER A 67 -13.49 4.43 0.84
N PHE A 68 -12.58 5.39 0.63
CA PHE A 68 -11.16 5.18 0.38
C PHE A 68 -10.39 5.79 1.53
N SER A 69 -9.24 5.18 1.86
CA SER A 69 -8.31 5.78 2.82
C SER A 69 -7.83 7.17 2.39
N ARG A 70 -7.67 7.38 1.07
CA ARG A 70 -7.15 8.61 0.46
C ARG A 70 -7.78 8.85 -0.92
N SER A 71 -7.96 10.12 -1.28
CA SER A 71 -8.43 10.53 -2.62
C SER A 71 -7.30 10.80 -3.61
N GLU A 72 -6.07 10.91 -3.12
CA GLU A 72 -4.86 11.07 -3.90
C GLU A 72 -3.80 10.11 -3.35
N ILE A 73 -3.15 9.39 -4.26
CA ILE A 73 -2.10 8.42 -3.96
C ILE A 73 -0.87 8.86 -4.74
N ILE A 74 0.25 9.07 -4.06
CA ILE A 74 1.51 9.48 -4.68
C ILE A 74 2.44 8.27 -4.65
N LEU A 75 2.92 7.85 -5.81
CA LEU A 75 3.78 6.68 -5.97
C LEU A 75 4.95 7.02 -6.88
N ASP A 76 6.13 6.52 -6.52
CA ASP A 76 7.30 6.57 -7.40
C ASP A 76 7.27 5.37 -8.38
N MET A 77 7.89 5.51 -9.54
CA MET A 77 8.00 4.40 -10.49
C MET A 77 8.67 3.16 -9.86
N GLY A 78 8.03 1.99 -9.97
CA GLY A 78 8.51 0.74 -9.36
C GLY A 78 7.91 0.44 -7.99
N ASP A 79 7.31 1.42 -7.33
CA ASP A 79 6.74 1.22 -6.01
C ASP A 79 5.41 0.49 -6.03
N SER A 80 5.04 -0.01 -4.85
CA SER A 80 3.74 -0.61 -4.58
C SER A 80 3.18 -0.06 -3.28
N GLU A 81 1.87 0.21 -3.26
CA GLU A 81 1.16 0.58 -2.04
C GLU A 81 -0.09 -0.29 -1.88
N LEU A 82 -0.46 -0.57 -0.63
CA LEU A 82 -1.72 -1.24 -0.31
C LEU A 82 -2.82 -0.19 -0.13
N LEU A 83 -3.80 -0.24 -1.02
CA LEU A 83 -4.97 0.61 -0.98
C LEU A 83 -6.12 -0.11 -0.26
N SER A 84 -6.54 0.40 0.89
CA SER A 84 -7.73 -0.12 1.58
C SER A 84 -8.99 0.57 1.06
N VAL A 85 -9.93 -0.24 0.58
CA VAL A 85 -11.25 0.18 0.13
C VAL A 85 -12.32 -0.39 1.04
N GLY A 86 -13.23 0.46 1.50
CA GLY A 86 -14.35 0.06 2.33
C GLY A 86 -15.65 0.08 1.56
N ILE A 87 -16.41 -1.01 1.66
CA ILE A 87 -17.72 -1.20 1.05
C ILE A 87 -18.75 -1.35 2.16
N ARG A 88 -19.86 -0.60 2.10
CA ARG A 88 -20.99 -0.77 3.01
C ARG A 88 -22.24 -1.13 2.25
N ASN A 89 -22.85 -2.26 2.61
CA ASN A 89 -24.17 -2.61 2.11
C ASN A 89 -25.23 -1.85 2.90
N LYS A 90 -25.89 -0.90 2.23
CA LYS A 90 -27.04 -0.14 2.75
C LYS A 90 -28.41 -0.70 2.34
N LYS A 91 -28.45 -1.85 1.68
CA LYS A 91 -29.70 -2.53 1.34
C LYS A 91 -30.20 -3.35 2.52
N ASP A 92 -31.51 -3.59 2.53
CA ASP A 92 -32.15 -4.53 3.46
C ASP A 92 -31.96 -6.01 3.06
N THR A 93 -31.29 -6.24 1.92
CA THR A 93 -30.97 -7.56 1.37
C THR A 93 -29.46 -7.75 1.27
N GLU A 94 -29.04 -9.00 1.04
CA GLU A 94 -27.67 -9.30 0.65
C GLU A 94 -27.28 -8.55 -0.64
N LEU A 95 -26.02 -8.12 -0.71
CA LEU A 95 -25.42 -7.49 -1.87
C LEU A 95 -24.34 -8.41 -2.41
N LYS A 96 -24.52 -8.88 -3.65
CA LYS A 96 -23.49 -9.61 -4.39
C LYS A 96 -22.77 -8.65 -5.32
N TYR A 97 -21.51 -8.37 -5.03
CA TYR A 97 -20.77 -7.31 -5.70
C TYR A 97 -19.46 -7.75 -6.33
N LYS A 98 -19.07 -7.02 -7.38
CA LYS A 98 -17.74 -7.05 -7.98
C LYS A 98 -17.08 -5.68 -7.83
N MET A 99 -15.76 -5.69 -7.71
CA MET A 99 -14.95 -4.48 -7.71
C MET A 99 -14.41 -4.25 -9.13
N LEU A 100 -14.44 -3.03 -9.62
CA LEU A 100 -13.83 -2.64 -10.88
C LEU A 100 -13.07 -1.34 -10.68
N PHE A 101 -11.91 -1.24 -11.34
CA PHE A 101 -11.16 0.00 -11.47
C PHE A 101 -11.11 0.36 -12.95
N THR A 102 -11.40 1.61 -13.26
CA THR A 102 -11.43 2.12 -14.64
C THR A 102 -10.56 3.36 -14.71
N ALA A 103 -9.61 3.37 -15.64
CA ALA A 103 -8.81 4.57 -15.92
C ALA A 103 -9.66 5.55 -16.73
N ILE A 104 -9.77 6.79 -16.25
CA ILE A 104 -10.58 7.83 -16.88
C ILE A 104 -9.70 8.78 -17.68
N SER A 105 -8.63 9.29 -17.07
CA SER A 105 -7.68 10.18 -17.75
C SER A 105 -6.24 9.95 -17.31
N GLY A 106 -5.33 10.29 -18.22
CA GLY A 106 -3.89 10.24 -17.97
C GLY A 106 -3.27 11.63 -17.74
N PRO A 107 -1.94 11.71 -17.62
CA PRO A 107 -1.21 12.93 -17.26
C PRO A 107 -1.33 14.06 -18.30
N THR A 108 -1.78 13.75 -19.52
CA THR A 108 -2.05 14.74 -20.57
C THR A 108 -3.46 15.35 -20.47
N GLY A 109 -4.27 14.96 -19.49
CA GLY A 109 -5.61 15.50 -19.25
C GLY A 109 -6.69 14.98 -20.22
N GLY A 110 -6.34 14.14 -21.19
CA GLY A 110 -7.26 13.48 -22.10
C GLY A 110 -7.75 12.12 -21.58
N PRO A 111 -8.82 11.57 -22.16
CA PRO A 111 -9.26 10.21 -21.87
C PRO A 111 -8.12 9.24 -22.14
N THR A 112 -7.93 8.28 -21.24
CA THR A 112 -6.88 7.27 -21.37
C THR A 112 -7.47 5.89 -21.59
N ASN A 113 -6.75 5.07 -22.36
CA ASN A 113 -7.04 3.64 -22.51
C ASN A 113 -6.07 2.79 -21.67
N GLU A 114 -5.47 3.38 -20.62
CA GLU A 114 -4.68 2.59 -19.67
C GLU A 114 -5.54 1.48 -19.08
N ASP A 115 -5.03 0.25 -19.18
CA ASP A 115 -5.67 -0.89 -18.55
C ASP A 115 -5.42 -0.83 -17.04
N ALA A 116 -6.47 -0.55 -16.28
CA ALA A 116 -6.41 -0.50 -14.83
C ALA A 116 -5.98 -1.84 -14.20
N ALA A 117 -6.18 -2.97 -14.89
CA ALA A 117 -5.70 -4.27 -14.40
C ALA A 117 -4.17 -4.36 -14.29
N LYS A 118 -3.42 -3.50 -15.00
CA LYS A 118 -1.97 -3.39 -14.86
C LYS A 118 -1.54 -2.71 -13.57
N TRP A 119 -2.39 -1.83 -13.05
CA TRP A 119 -2.10 -1.01 -11.87
C TRP A 119 -2.61 -1.67 -10.60
N PHE A 120 -3.80 -2.26 -10.65
CA PHE A 120 -4.50 -2.80 -9.49
C PHE A 120 -4.52 -4.32 -9.50
N GLN A 121 -3.87 -4.94 -8.51
CA GLN A 121 -3.89 -6.38 -8.30
C GLN A 121 -4.97 -6.73 -7.27
N TYR A 122 -6.05 -7.34 -7.76
CA TYR A 122 -7.17 -7.84 -6.97
C TYR A 122 -7.89 -8.94 -7.76
N ALA A 123 -8.74 -9.72 -7.10
CA ALA A 123 -9.56 -10.72 -7.79
C ALA A 123 -10.80 -10.05 -8.41
N SER A 124 -10.67 -9.59 -9.65
CA SER A 124 -11.70 -8.87 -10.40
C SER A 124 -12.88 -9.74 -10.86
N THR A 125 -12.66 -11.05 -11.00
CA THR A 125 -13.69 -12.01 -11.40
C THR A 125 -14.49 -12.53 -10.22
N ASN A 126 -14.01 -12.35 -8.99
CA ASN A 126 -14.66 -12.85 -7.79
C ASN A 126 -15.91 -12.02 -7.47
N VAL A 127 -17.01 -12.73 -7.24
CA VAL A 127 -18.22 -12.16 -6.66
C VAL A 127 -18.12 -12.28 -5.15
N TYR A 128 -18.27 -11.15 -4.46
CA TYR A 128 -18.29 -11.08 -3.01
C TYR A 128 -19.71 -10.93 -2.51
N GLU A 129 -20.01 -11.59 -1.40
CA GLU A 129 -21.32 -11.53 -0.75
C GLU A 129 -21.21 -10.67 0.51
N LEU A 130 -22.08 -9.66 0.62
CA LEU A 130 -22.12 -8.77 1.77
C LEU A 130 -23.54 -8.71 2.33
N GLY A 131 -23.71 -9.26 3.54
CA GLY A 131 -25.00 -9.24 4.24
C GLY A 131 -25.54 -7.82 4.45
N SER A 132 -26.85 -7.71 4.64
CA SER A 132 -27.53 -6.42 4.87
C SER A 132 -26.90 -5.63 6.02
N THR A 133 -26.74 -4.32 5.85
CA THR A 133 -26.14 -3.36 6.81
C THR A 133 -24.67 -3.61 7.18
N LYS A 134 -24.03 -4.64 6.63
CA LYS A 134 -22.63 -4.98 6.91
C LYS A 134 -21.65 -4.12 6.12
N THR A 135 -20.43 -4.07 6.63
CA THR A 135 -19.28 -3.42 6.01
C THR A 135 -18.21 -4.45 5.75
N ASP A 136 -17.58 -4.36 4.58
CA ASP A 136 -16.40 -5.12 4.21
C ASP A 136 -15.25 -4.15 3.88
N ILE A 137 -14.03 -4.52 4.23
CA ILE A 137 -12.84 -3.72 3.95
C ILE A 137 -11.83 -4.62 3.25
N ARG A 138 -11.49 -4.25 2.02
CA ARG A 138 -10.59 -4.99 1.15
C ARG A 138 -9.33 -4.19 0.90
N ASN A 139 -8.21 -4.90 0.81
CA ASN A 139 -6.94 -4.32 0.41
C ASN A 139 -6.70 -4.68 -1.06
N VAL A 140 -6.43 -3.67 -1.87
CA VAL A 140 -6.06 -3.78 -3.27
C VAL A 140 -4.61 -3.33 -3.39
N ARG A 141 -3.75 -4.12 -4.01
CA ARG A 141 -2.37 -3.69 -4.23
C ARG A 141 -2.33 -2.83 -5.49
N LEU A 142 -1.83 -1.62 -5.33
CA LEU A 142 -1.51 -0.71 -6.43
C LEU A 142 -0.02 -0.82 -6.73
N HIS A 143 0.35 -1.03 -7.98
CA HIS A 143 1.73 -1.12 -8.43
C HIS A 143 1.93 -0.37 -9.74
N VAL A 144 3.03 0.39 -9.81
CA VAL A 144 3.44 1.10 -11.01
C VAL A 144 4.66 0.39 -11.59
N ASP A 145 4.47 -0.41 -12.65
CA ASP A 145 5.58 -1.13 -13.29
C ASP A 145 6.39 -0.18 -14.20
N PRO A 146 7.69 0.04 -13.91
CA PRO A 146 8.54 0.95 -14.68
C PRO A 146 8.80 0.46 -16.11
N ASN A 147 8.56 -0.82 -16.40
CA ASN A 147 8.75 -1.38 -17.74
C ASN A 147 7.52 -1.18 -18.64
N THR A 148 6.42 -0.67 -18.10
CA THR A 148 5.21 -0.42 -18.89
C THR A 148 5.34 0.94 -19.60
N ALA A 149 5.70 0.91 -20.89
CA ALA A 149 5.94 2.11 -21.70
C ALA A 149 4.75 3.11 -21.81
N SER A 150 3.53 2.68 -21.48
CA SER A 150 2.35 3.53 -21.46
C SER A 150 2.21 4.36 -20.17
N ILE A 151 2.89 3.94 -19.10
CA ILE A 151 2.91 4.66 -17.82
C ILE A 151 4.00 5.73 -17.86
N LYS A 152 3.60 6.98 -17.64
CA LYS A 152 4.47 8.17 -17.60
C LYS A 152 4.29 8.85 -16.25
N ALA A 153 5.28 9.63 -15.84
CA ALA A 153 5.11 10.50 -14.68
C ALA A 153 3.96 11.48 -14.90
N GLY A 154 3.22 11.76 -13.83
CA GLY A 154 2.10 12.69 -13.78
C GLY A 154 0.84 12.09 -13.15
N SER A 155 -0.26 12.83 -13.24
CA SER A 155 -1.50 12.49 -12.55
C SER A 155 -2.44 11.68 -13.43
N TYR A 156 -2.87 10.54 -12.92
CA TYR A 156 -3.90 9.69 -13.50
C TYR A 156 -5.17 9.77 -12.67
N PHE A 157 -6.31 9.80 -13.35
CA PHE A 157 -7.62 9.80 -12.71
C PHE A 157 -8.28 8.44 -12.90
N PHE A 158 -8.65 7.81 -11.80
CA PHE A 158 -9.29 6.50 -11.79
C PHE A 158 -10.64 6.58 -11.09
N THR A 159 -11.58 5.77 -11.58
CA THR A 159 -12.85 5.52 -10.92
C THR A 159 -12.86 4.08 -10.41
N PHE A 160 -13.12 3.92 -9.11
CA PHE A 160 -13.49 2.65 -8.53
C PHE A 160 -15.00 2.49 -8.54
N GLN A 161 -15.45 1.31 -8.95
CA GLN A 161 -16.86 1.00 -9.13
C GLN A 161 -17.18 -0.32 -8.45
N ILE A 162 -18.36 -0.35 -7.83
CA ILE A 162 -18.94 -1.56 -7.27
C ILE A 162 -20.11 -1.93 -8.16
N GLU A 163 -19.98 -3.03 -8.88
CA GLU A 163 -21.05 -3.58 -9.69
C GLU A 163 -21.90 -4.53 -8.84
N ASP A 164 -23.21 -4.33 -8.89
CA ASP A 164 -24.21 -5.23 -8.30
C ASP A 164 -24.58 -6.33 -9.30
N THR A 165 -24.17 -7.55 -8.98
CA THR A 165 -24.34 -8.69 -9.89
C THR A 165 -25.78 -9.19 -9.96
N ASP A 166 -26.60 -8.96 -8.94
CA ASP A 166 -28.00 -9.43 -8.93
C ASP A 166 -28.92 -8.56 -9.79
N LEU A 167 -28.51 -7.30 -10.04
CA LEU A 167 -29.29 -6.32 -10.80
C LEU A 167 -28.68 -5.99 -12.16
N SER A 168 -27.70 -6.77 -12.62
CA SER A 168 -27.07 -6.59 -13.92
C SER A 168 -28.00 -7.15 -15.01
N VAL A 169 -28.77 -6.26 -15.67
CA VAL A 169 -29.71 -6.63 -16.74
C VAL A 169 -29.02 -6.47 -18.10
N SER A 170 -29.03 -7.53 -18.90
CA SER A 170 -28.70 -7.52 -20.34
C SER A 170 -27.42 -6.75 -20.73
N GLY A 171 -26.30 -7.04 -20.06
CA GLY A 171 -24.98 -6.50 -20.43
C GLY A 171 -24.73 -5.05 -20.06
N THR A 172 -25.65 -4.39 -19.34
CA THR A 172 -25.39 -3.08 -18.73
C THR A 172 -24.96 -3.28 -17.28
N PRO A 173 -23.73 -2.92 -16.90
CA PRO A 173 -23.28 -3.05 -15.52
C PRO A 173 -24.09 -2.11 -14.63
N ASN A 174 -24.66 -2.64 -13.55
CA ASN A 174 -25.37 -1.83 -12.56
C ASN A 174 -24.41 -1.44 -11.43
N TYR A 175 -24.00 -0.19 -11.39
CA TYR A 175 -23.09 0.29 -10.35
C TYR A 175 -23.84 0.66 -9.08
N TYR A 176 -23.62 -0.13 -8.02
CA TYR A 176 -24.14 0.15 -6.67
C TYR A 176 -23.58 1.44 -6.08
N ALA A 177 -22.28 1.67 -6.33
CA ALA A 177 -21.55 2.84 -5.89
C ALA A 177 -20.29 3.05 -6.75
N THR A 178 -19.90 4.30 -6.89
CA THR A 178 -18.65 4.69 -7.57
C THR A 178 -17.89 5.70 -6.72
N LYS A 179 -16.57 5.72 -6.88
CA LYS A 179 -15.70 6.68 -6.20
C LYS A 179 -14.48 6.98 -7.04
N ASP A 180 -14.23 8.27 -7.25
CA ASP A 180 -13.08 8.73 -8.01
C ASP A 180 -11.90 9.08 -7.10
N PHE A 181 -10.69 8.88 -7.63
CA PHE A 181 -9.43 9.20 -6.97
C PHE A 181 -8.30 9.42 -7.98
N PHE A 182 -7.24 10.08 -7.51
CA PHE A 182 -6.03 10.34 -8.30
C PHE A 182 -4.90 9.42 -7.89
N VAL A 183 -4.11 8.99 -8.88
CA VAL A 183 -2.79 8.38 -8.68
C VAL A 183 -1.76 9.25 -9.37
N VAL A 184 -0.85 9.83 -8.60
CA VAL A 184 0.22 10.69 -9.07
C VAL A 184 1.51 9.87 -9.12
N VAL A 185 1.99 9.60 -10.32
CA VAL A 185 3.26 8.92 -10.56
C VAL A 185 4.37 9.95 -10.63
N ARG A 186 5.44 9.75 -9.87
CA ARG A 186 6.65 10.59 -9.90
C ARG A 186 7.83 9.87 -10.53
#